data_AF-A0A2N6ELD4-F1
#
_entry.id   AF-A0A2N6ELD4-F1
#
_cell.length_a   1.000
_cell.length_b   1.000
_cell.length_c   1.000
_cell.angle_alpha   90.00
_cell.angle_beta   90.00
_cell.angle_gamma   90.00
#
_symmetry.space_group_name_H-M   'P 1'
#
loop_
_entity.id
_entity.type
_entity.pdbx_description
1 polymer ?
#
loop_
_entity_poly.entity_id
_entity_poly.type
_entity_poly.pdbx_seq_one_letter_code
_entity_poly.pdbx_strand_id
1 'polypeptide(L)' 'IYSGRQALDVGLVDELGNLQDAIAYAAELTGLGKDPTLIYPRPEKKELLERLLESSIGRFGTKVISSPAGAGAQYLWTGI' A
#
# COMPACT_ATOMS: atom_id res chain seq x y z
N ILE A 1 0.96 -3.37 -29.27
CA ILE A 1 0.16 -2.49 -28.37
C ILE A 1 -1.00 -1.97 -29.21
N TYR A 2 -2.23 -2.08 -28.73
CA TYR A 2 -3.44 -1.63 -29.44
C TYR A 2 -4.14 -0.54 -28.63
N SER A 3 -4.77 0.42 -29.33
CA SER A 3 -5.80 1.27 -28.73
C SER A 3 -7.08 0.48 -28.46
N GLY A 4 -7.98 1.00 -27.61
CA GLY A 4 -9.28 0.36 -27.37
C GLY A 4 -10.06 0.09 -28.65
N ARG A 5 -10.11 1.08 -29.57
CA ARG A 5 -10.79 0.91 -30.88
C ARG A 5 -10.17 -0.19 -31.72
N GLN A 6 -8.84 -0.21 -31.82
CA GLN A 6 -8.15 -1.28 -32.54
C GLN A 6 -8.39 -2.65 -31.91
N ALA A 7 -8.42 -2.74 -30.58
CA ALA A 7 -8.71 -3.98 -29.86
C ALA A 7 -10.14 -4.46 -30.11
N LEU A 8 -11.12 -3.55 -30.23
CA LEU A 8 -12.49 -3.88 -30.62
C LEU A 8 -12.54 -4.43 -32.05
N ASP A 9 -11.88 -3.77 -33.00
CA ASP A 9 -11.87 -4.17 -34.41
C ASP A 9 -11.30 -5.58 -34.63
N VAL A 10 -10.35 -6.00 -33.79
CA VAL A 10 -9.76 -7.36 -33.84
C VAL A 10 -10.39 -8.35 -32.86
N GLY A 11 -11.45 -7.96 -32.15
CA GLY A 11 -12.19 -8.83 -31.22
C GLY A 11 -11.44 -9.19 -29.93
N LEU A 12 -10.47 -8.38 -29.49
CA LEU A 12 -9.80 -8.56 -28.21
C LEU A 12 -10.61 -8.05 -27.01
N VAL A 13 -11.56 -7.15 -27.26
CA VAL A 13 -12.51 -6.63 -26.28
C VAL A 13 -13.91 -6.65 -26.88
N ASP A 14 -14.93 -6.85 -26.05
CA ASP A 14 -16.30 -6.94 -26.52
C ASP A 14 -16.91 -5.57 -26.86
N GLU A 15 -16.63 -4.57 -26.02
CA GLU A 15 -17.22 -3.23 -26.15
C GLU A 15 -16.28 -2.11 -25.68
N LEU A 16 -16.58 -0.87 -26.06
CA LEU A 16 -15.90 0.34 -25.58
C LEU A 16 -16.77 1.10 -24.60
N GLY A 17 -16.20 1.42 -23.44
CA GLY A 17 -16.88 2.18 -22.41
C GLY A 17 -15.93 2.64 -21.31
N ASN A 18 -16.50 3.31 -20.32
CA ASN A 18 -15.84 3.67 -19.09
C ASN A 18 -16.23 2.69 -17.95
N LEU A 19 -15.78 2.97 -16.73
CA LEU A 19 -16.07 2.14 -15.57
C LEU A 19 -17.57 2.00 -15.27
N GLN A 20 -18.36 3.07 -15.43
CA GLN A 20 -19.80 3.06 -15.16
C GLN A 20 -20.55 2.15 -16.15
N ASP A 21 -20.14 2.13 -17.41
CA ASP A 21 -20.72 1.26 -18.43
C ASP A 21 -20.50 -0.21 -18.05
N ALA A 22 -19.28 -0.55 -17.59
CA ALA A 22 -18.95 -1.90 -17.12
C ALA A 22 -19.75 -2.29 -15.85
N ILE A 23 -19.96 -1.36 -14.92
CA ILE A 23 -20.80 -1.59 -13.73
C ILE A 23 -22.25 -1.82 -14.12
N ALA A 24 -22.80 -0.99 -15.00
CA ALA A 24 -24.18 -1.10 -15.45
C ALA A 24 -24.43 -2.43 -16.17
N TYR A 25 -23.52 -2.81 -17.07
CA TYR A 25 -23.58 -4.09 -17.78
C TYR A 25 -23.54 -5.29 -16.80
N ALA A 26 -22.62 -5.27 -15.83
CA ALA A 26 -22.53 -6.31 -14.81
C ALA A 26 -23.80 -6.38 -13.93
N ALA A 27 -24.39 -5.24 -13.60
CA ALA A 27 -25.61 -5.16 -12.81
C ALA A 27 -26.83 -5.69 -13.57
N GLU A 28 -26.91 -5.43 -14.88
CA GLU A 28 -27.93 -5.97 -15.76
C GLU A 28 -27.81 -7.51 -15.87
N LEU A 29 -26.61 -8.02 -16.14
CA LEU A 29 -26.35 -9.46 -16.25
C LEU A 29 -26.68 -10.24 -14.97
N THR A 30 -26.52 -9.60 -13.81
CA THR A 30 -26.74 -10.22 -12.50
C THR A 30 -28.10 -9.93 -11.90
N GLY A 31 -28.90 -9.05 -12.53
CA GLY A 31 -30.20 -8.63 -12.01
C GLY A 31 -30.13 -7.76 -10.75
N LEU A 32 -28.98 -7.13 -10.46
CA LEU A 32 -28.77 -6.28 -9.28
C LEU A 32 -29.42 -4.89 -9.39
N GLY A 33 -29.87 -4.49 -10.58
CA GLY A 33 -30.59 -3.23 -10.81
C GLY A 33 -29.66 -2.02 -11.00
N LYS A 34 -30.19 -0.81 -10.77
CA LYS A 34 -29.56 0.45 -11.20
C LYS A 34 -28.48 1.01 -10.26
N ASP A 35 -28.37 0.49 -9.04
CA ASP A 35 -27.46 1.02 -8.01
C ASP A 35 -26.80 -0.13 -7.23
N PRO A 36 -25.86 -0.87 -7.86
CA PRO A 36 -25.16 -1.96 -7.18
C PRO A 36 -24.15 -1.41 -6.16
N THR A 37 -24.13 -2.00 -4.97
CA THR A 37 -23.11 -1.68 -3.95
C THR A 37 -21.72 -2.07 -4.46
N LEU A 38 -20.84 -1.09 -4.64
CA LEU A 38 -19.46 -1.31 -5.06
C LEU A 38 -18.55 -1.60 -3.86
N ILE A 39 -17.78 -2.69 -3.95
CA ILE A 39 -16.75 -3.03 -2.96
C ILE A 39 -15.39 -2.68 -3.56
N TYR A 40 -14.69 -1.74 -2.91
CA TYR A 40 -13.35 -1.32 -3.32
C TYR A 40 -12.27 -2.09 -2.55
N PRO A 41 -11.13 -2.40 -3.19
CA PRO A 41 -10.01 -3.02 -2.51
C PRO A 41 -9.47 -2.10 -1.40
N ARG A 42 -8.91 -2.71 -0.35
CA ARG A 42 -8.29 -1.94 0.75
C ARG A 42 -7.11 -1.12 0.22
N PRO A 43 -6.96 0.14 0.65
CA PRO A 43 -5.85 0.98 0.21
C PRO A 43 -4.50 0.42 0.70
N GLU A 44 -3.51 0.37 -0.18
CA GLU A 44 -2.15 -0.17 0.09
C GLU A 44 -1.29 0.68 1.03
N LYS A 45 -1.84 1.73 1.66
CA LYS A 45 -1.08 2.79 2.37
C LYS A 45 -0.18 2.30 3.51
N LYS A 46 -0.38 1.08 4.00
CA LYS A 46 0.42 0.49 5.09
C LYS A 46 1.82 0.09 4.62
N GLU A 47 1.95 -0.43 3.41
CA GLU A 47 3.21 -0.96 2.87
C GLU A 47 4.31 0.14 2.73
N LEU A 48 3.94 1.35 2.31
CA LEU A 48 4.92 2.42 2.08
C LEU A 48 5.52 2.97 3.38
N LEU A 49 4.69 3.17 4.40
CA LEU A 49 5.14 3.68 5.70
C LEU A 49 5.95 2.61 6.44
N GLU A 50 5.50 1.35 6.38
CA GLU A 50 6.19 0.18 6.95
C GLU A 50 7.56 -0.01 6.30
N ARG A 51 7.66 0.06 4.97
CA ARG A 51 8.94 0.01 4.23
C ARG A 51 9.90 1.14 4.62
N LEU A 52 9.39 2.35 4.85
CA LEU A 52 10.21 3.49 5.30
C LEU A 52 10.76 3.25 6.72
N LEU A 53 9.91 2.80 7.64
CA LEU A 53 10.29 2.48 9.03
C LEU A 53 11.34 1.36 9.09
N GLU A 54 11.18 0.28 8.32
CA GLU A 54 12.18 -0.80 8.21
C GLU A 54 13.53 -0.29 7.71
N SER A 55 13.52 0.60 6.71
CA SER A 55 14.75 1.19 6.15
C SER A 55 15.50 2.08 7.14
N SER A 56 14.78 2.73 8.06
CA SER A 56 15.37 3.52 9.15
C SER A 56 15.96 2.64 10.24
N ILE A 57 15.24 1.60 10.69
CA ILE A 57 15.68 0.74 11.79
C ILE A 57 16.94 -0.06 11.42
N GLY A 58 17.04 -0.53 10.17
CA GLY A 58 18.23 -1.24 9.67
C GLY A 58 19.52 -0.40 9.64
N ARG A 59 19.42 0.93 9.70
CA ARG A 59 20.59 1.85 9.73
C ARG A 59 21.04 2.25 11.13
N PHE A 60 20.19 2.10 12.15
CA PHE A 60 20.50 2.50 13.53
C PHE A 60 20.71 1.32 14.49
N GLY A 61 20.29 0.10 14.14
CA GLY A 61 20.26 -1.05 15.05
C GLY A 61 21.59 -1.71 15.45
N THR A 62 22.74 -1.32 14.89
CA THR A 62 24.02 -2.05 15.13
C THR A 62 25.07 -1.25 15.91
N LYS A 63 24.73 -0.11 16.52
CA LYS A 63 25.73 0.72 17.24
C LYS A 63 25.31 1.17 18.63
N VAL A 64 24.68 0.29 19.42
CA VAL A 64 24.43 0.52 20.86
C VAL A 64 24.85 -0.67 21.75
N ILE A 65 25.26 -1.81 21.19
CA ILE A 65 25.74 -2.96 21.99
C ILE A 65 27.27 -3.06 21.91
N SER A 66 27.94 -2.09 22.51
CA SER A 66 29.32 -2.27 22.96
C SER A 66 29.53 -1.41 24.20
N SER A 67 29.04 -1.90 25.34
CA SER A 67 29.57 -1.51 26.63
C SER A 67 29.78 -2.80 27.44
N PRO A 68 31.00 -3.36 27.48
CA PRO A 68 31.36 -4.27 28.55
C PRO A 68 31.65 -3.41 29.78
N ALA A 69 31.00 -3.74 30.89
CA ALA A 69 31.29 -3.27 32.25
C ALA A 69 31.08 -1.76 32.54
N GLY A 70 30.08 -1.50 33.41
CA GLY A 70 30.16 -0.45 34.42
C GLY A 70 29.95 0.99 33.96
N ALA A 71 28.69 1.41 33.80
CA ALA A 71 28.32 2.82 33.83
C ALA A 71 26.96 3.00 34.54
N GLY A 72 26.91 2.58 35.81
CA GLY A 72 25.92 3.11 36.75
C GLY A 72 26.20 4.59 37.02
N ALA A 73 25.19 5.33 37.45
CA ALA A 73 25.30 6.75 37.77
C ALA A 73 26.43 7.01 38.78
N GLN A 74 27.48 7.72 38.36
CA GLN A 74 28.60 8.10 39.24
C GLN A 74 28.40 9.55 39.68
N TYR A 75 28.17 9.76 40.97
CA TYR A 75 28.18 11.08 41.62
C TYR A 75 29.55 11.25 42.30
N LEU A 76 30.41 12.12 41.77
CA LEU A 76 31.66 12.51 42.45
C LEU A 76 31.37 13.78 43.25
N TRP A 77 31.10 13.61 44.54
CA TRP A 77 31.00 14.72 45.49
C TRP A 77 32.40 15.12 45.95
N THR A 78 32.76 16.38 45.76
CA THR A 78 33.99 16.99 46.30
C THR A 78 33.61 17.98 47.38
N GLY A 79 33.87 17.66 48.64
CA GLY A 79 33.65 18.56 49.78
C GLY A 79 34.63 18.26 50.91
N ILE A 80 35.71 19.06 50.94
CA ILE A 80 36.74 19.31 51.97
C ILE A 80 37.20 18.11 52.81
#